data_AF-A0A7S3VAM5-F1
#
_entry.id   AF-A0A7S3VAM5-F1
#
_cell.length_a   1.000
_cell.length_b   1.000
_cell.length_c   1.000
_cell.angle_alpha   90.00
_cell.angle_beta   90.00
_cell.angle_gamma   90.00
#
_symmetry.space_group_name_H-M   'P 1'
#
loop_
_entity.id
_entity.type
_entity.pdbx_description
1 polymer ?
#
loop_
_entity_poly.entity_id
_entity_poly.type
_entity_poly.pdbx_seq_one_letter_code
_entity_poly.pdbx_strand_id
1 'polypeptide(L)'
;QIAENAGVAYEEDDPGYDVTEESERRVNEWLYHHMDNSPFHKICYNSSITTKHINDYLNERGNDSARAIDTIHGMTPLHVLSMNPHSPADAIAALLDVNVEVAFRLDGQG
;
A
#
# COMPACT_ATOMS: atom_id res chain seq x y z
N GLN A 1 -33.85 44.01 29.37
CA GLN A 1 -33.20 44.28 28.07
C GLN A 1 -32.57 42.96 27.65
N ILE A 2 -33.20 42.28 26.70
CA ILE A 2 -32.80 40.96 26.20
C ILE A 2 -31.71 41.21 25.16
N ALA A 3 -30.50 40.66 25.38
CA ALA A 3 -29.44 40.67 24.38
C ALA A 3 -29.54 39.38 23.58
N GLU A 4 -29.59 39.55 22.27
CA GLU A 4 -29.98 38.57 21.27
C GLU A 4 -28.91 37.49 21.09
N ASN A 5 -29.40 36.25 20.96
CA ASN A 5 -28.64 35.06 20.63
C ASN A 5 -28.14 35.20 19.18
N ALA A 6 -26.86 35.53 19.01
CA ALA A 6 -26.22 35.58 17.69
C ALA A 6 -26.08 34.14 17.16
N GLY A 7 -27.02 33.74 16.29
CA GLY A 7 -26.92 32.52 15.51
C GLY A 7 -25.71 32.60 14.59
N VAL A 8 -24.74 31.73 14.81
CA VAL A 8 -23.64 31.49 13.86
C VAL A 8 -24.23 30.73 12.69
N ALA A 9 -24.47 31.42 11.59
CA ALA A 9 -24.73 30.78 10.30
C ALA A 9 -23.41 30.14 9.85
N TYR A 10 -23.41 28.82 9.66
CA TYR A 10 -22.34 28.15 8.94
C TYR A 10 -22.51 28.55 7.47
N GLU A 11 -21.63 29.40 6.95
CA GLU A 11 -21.54 29.66 5.52
C GLU A 11 -21.04 28.38 4.86
N GLU A 12 -21.94 27.70 4.15
CA GLU A 12 -21.63 26.59 3.25
C GLU A 12 -20.91 27.13 2.01
N ASP A 13 -19.64 27.49 2.15
CA ASP A 13 -18.71 27.60 1.02
C ASP A 13 -17.91 26.30 0.96
N ASP A 14 -18.55 25.23 0.47
CA ASP A 14 -17.85 24.06 -0.05
C ASP A 14 -17.56 24.34 -1.54
N PRO A 15 -16.34 24.78 -1.92
CA PRO A 15 -16.00 24.94 -3.31
C PRO A 15 -15.96 23.53 -3.90
N GLY A 16 -17.03 23.16 -4.60
CA GLY A 16 -17.14 21.89 -5.29
C GLY A 16 -15.82 21.56 -5.98
N TYR A 17 -15.16 20.51 -5.49
CA TYR A 17 -13.92 20.01 -6.05
C TYR A 17 -14.20 19.65 -7.51
N ASP A 18 -13.83 20.53 -8.44
CA ASP A 18 -13.90 20.28 -9.87
C ASP A 18 -12.80 19.25 -10.19
N VAL A 19 -13.17 17.97 -10.09
CA VAL A 19 -12.30 16.85 -10.45
C VAL A 19 -12.13 16.90 -11.97
N THR A 20 -11.17 17.69 -12.41
CA THR A 20 -10.80 17.77 -13.83
C THR A 20 -10.23 16.43 -14.31
N GLU A 21 -10.42 16.08 -15.57
CA GLU A 21 -9.79 14.89 -16.19
C GLU A 21 -8.26 14.89 -16.00
N GLU A 22 -7.65 16.07 -15.93
CA GLU A 22 -6.23 16.28 -15.60
C GLU A 22 -5.90 15.79 -14.17
N SER A 23 -6.77 16.07 -13.20
CA SER A 23 -6.60 15.60 -11.82
C SER A 23 -6.73 14.08 -11.71
N GLU A 24 -7.70 13.47 -12.40
CA GLU A 24 -7.82 12.01 -12.47
C GLU A 24 -6.63 11.38 -13.17
N ARG A 25 -6.17 11.97 -14.28
CA ARG A 25 -4.97 11.52 -14.98
C ARG A 25 -3.75 11.57 -14.08
N ARG A 26 -3.56 12.65 -13.31
CA ARG A 26 -2.43 12.81 -12.37
C ARG A 26 -2.52 11.85 -11.18
N VAL A 27 -3.72 11.60 -10.66
CA VAL A 27 -3.94 10.61 -9.60
C VAL A 27 -3.66 9.20 -10.13
N ASN A 28 -4.14 8.86 -11.31
CA ASN A 28 -3.89 7.57 -11.95
C ASN A 28 -2.40 7.40 -12.28
N GLU A 29 -1.75 8.40 -12.85
CA GLU A 29 -0.31 8.41 -13.13
C GLU A 29 0.51 8.28 -11.84
N TRP A 30 0.12 8.98 -10.78
CA TRP A 30 0.69 8.80 -9.45
C TRP A 30 0.51 7.36 -8.97
N LEU A 31 -0.70 6.81 -8.98
CA LEU A 31 -0.98 5.42 -8.56
C LEU A 31 -0.16 4.38 -9.34
N TYR A 32 0.00 4.55 -10.66
CA TYR A 32 0.79 3.65 -11.50
C TYR A 32 2.29 3.69 -11.14
N HIS A 33 2.85 4.90 -10.95
CA HIS A 33 4.26 5.10 -10.63
C HIS A 33 4.59 4.89 -9.15
N HIS A 34 3.61 5.01 -8.26
CA HIS A 34 3.78 4.99 -6.81
C HIS A 34 4.49 3.74 -6.28
N MET A 35 4.21 2.60 -6.92
CA MET A 35 4.82 1.33 -6.54
C MET A 35 5.96 0.89 -7.47
N ASP A 36 6.38 1.70 -8.46
CA ASP A 36 7.45 1.33 -9.41
C ASP A 36 8.78 1.06 -8.70
N ASN A 37 9.03 1.75 -7.59
CA ASN A 37 10.22 1.57 -6.78
C ASN A 37 10.12 0.36 -5.83
N SER A 38 8.97 -0.33 -5.78
CA SER A 38 8.72 -1.48 -4.92
C SER A 38 8.08 -2.64 -5.71
N PRO A 39 8.79 -3.18 -6.73
CA PRO A 39 8.25 -4.22 -7.62
C PRO A 39 7.84 -5.49 -6.88
N PHE A 40 8.50 -5.85 -5.78
CA PHE A 40 8.10 -7.02 -5.00
C PHE A 40 6.77 -6.80 -4.24
N HIS A 41 6.56 -5.60 -3.70
CA HIS A 41 5.28 -5.21 -3.09
C HIS A 41 4.14 -5.23 -4.12
N LYS A 42 4.40 -4.80 -5.37
CA LYS A 42 3.41 -4.91 -6.47
C LYS A 42 2.97 -6.36 -6.68
N ILE A 43 3.92 -7.29 -6.66
CA ILE A 43 3.63 -8.73 -6.76
C ILE A 43 2.79 -9.18 -5.56
N CYS A 44 3.19 -8.81 -4.34
CA CYS A 44 2.47 -9.17 -3.11
C CYS A 44 1.02 -8.64 -3.06
N TYR A 45 0.76 -7.48 -3.67
CA TYR A 45 -0.58 -6.89 -3.77
C TYR A 45 -1.41 -7.43 -4.94
N ASN A 46 -0.81 -8.22 -5.83
CA ASN A 46 -1.51 -8.73 -7.02
C ASN A 46 -2.64 -9.69 -6.64
N SER A 47 -3.82 -9.53 -7.23
CA SER A 47 -4.98 -10.42 -6.98
C SER A 47 -4.80 -11.84 -7.51
N SER A 48 -3.88 -12.03 -8.46
CA SER A 48 -3.50 -13.33 -9.02
C SER A 48 -2.18 -13.85 -8.42
N ILE A 49 -1.83 -13.40 -7.22
CA ILE A 49 -0.59 -13.82 -6.55
C ILE A 49 -0.58 -15.34 -6.34
N THR A 50 0.60 -15.94 -6.51
CA THR A 50 0.83 -17.36 -6.27
C THR A 50 2.17 -17.53 -5.58
N THR A 51 2.37 -18.67 -4.91
CA THR A 51 3.67 -19.07 -4.36
C THR A 51 4.79 -19.05 -5.42
N LYS A 52 4.47 -19.39 -6.67
CA LYS A 52 5.44 -19.34 -7.78
C LYS A 52 5.95 -17.93 -8.03
N HIS A 53 5.08 -16.92 -8.02
CA HIS A 53 5.49 -15.53 -8.19
C HIS A 53 6.46 -15.06 -7.10
N ILE A 54 6.22 -15.45 -5.85
CA ILE A 54 7.12 -15.16 -4.72
C ILE A 54 8.49 -15.79 -4.95
N ASN A 55 8.51 -17.09 -5.22
CA ASN A 55 9.75 -17.85 -5.40
C ASN A 55 10.55 -17.38 -6.61
N ASP A 56 9.90 -17.17 -7.76
CA ASP A 56 10.56 -16.68 -8.98
C ASP A 56 11.25 -15.34 -8.71
N TYR A 57 10.54 -14.40 -8.09
CA TYR A 57 11.09 -13.08 -7.82
C TYR A 57 12.28 -13.12 -6.85
N LEU A 58 12.17 -13.90 -5.75
CA LEU A 58 13.26 -14.04 -4.78
C LEU A 58 14.48 -14.75 -5.36
N ASN A 59 14.28 -15.72 -6.25
CA ASN A 59 15.36 -16.37 -6.99
C ASN A 59 16.07 -15.40 -7.95
N GLU A 60 15.32 -14.52 -8.63
CA GLU A 60 15.88 -13.56 -9.59
C GLU A 60 16.57 -12.36 -8.92
N ARG A 61 16.01 -11.86 -7.81
CA ARG A 61 16.43 -10.60 -7.17
C ARG A 61 17.14 -10.79 -5.83
N GLY A 62 17.17 -12.01 -5.31
CA GLY A 62 17.75 -12.35 -4.03
C GLY A 62 16.80 -12.17 -2.84
N ASN A 63 17.06 -12.96 -1.80
CA ASN A 63 16.23 -13.06 -0.59
C ASN A 63 16.11 -11.73 0.19
N ASP A 64 17.09 -10.82 0.05
CA ASP A 64 17.04 -9.49 0.67
C ASP A 64 15.85 -8.65 0.19
N SER A 65 15.27 -8.99 -0.95
CA SER A 65 14.05 -8.33 -1.44
C SER A 65 12.85 -8.55 -0.49
N ALA A 66 12.77 -9.70 0.20
CA ALA A 66 11.72 -9.98 1.20
C ALA A 66 11.76 -9.02 2.39
N ARG A 67 12.90 -8.35 2.56
CA ARG A 67 13.19 -7.38 3.61
C ARG A 67 13.05 -5.94 3.11
N ALA A 68 12.67 -5.68 1.87
CA ALA A 68 12.51 -4.30 1.41
C ALA A 68 11.45 -3.56 2.25
N ILE A 69 11.62 -2.26 2.43
CA ILE A 69 10.59 -1.38 2.99
C ILE A 69 10.21 -0.43 1.86
N ASP A 70 8.92 -0.34 1.54
CA ASP A 70 8.48 0.61 0.53
C ASP A 70 8.64 2.05 1.07
N THR A 71 9.07 2.96 0.22
CA THR A 71 9.39 4.34 0.64
C THR A 71 8.17 5.18 0.97
N ILE A 72 6.97 4.72 0.66
CA ILE A 72 5.76 5.52 0.77
C ILE A 72 5.00 5.21 2.06
N HIS A 73 4.56 3.97 2.19
CA HIS A 73 3.79 3.49 3.32
C HIS A 73 4.67 2.91 4.41
N GLY A 74 5.95 2.69 4.10
CA GLY A 74 6.90 2.11 5.03
C GLY A 74 6.62 0.63 5.29
N MET A 75 5.89 -0.07 4.43
CA MET A 75 5.50 -1.46 4.63
C MET A 75 6.54 -2.43 4.09
N THR A 76 6.59 -3.62 4.68
CA THR A 76 7.33 -4.76 4.11
C THR A 76 6.49 -5.52 3.08
N PRO A 77 7.12 -6.34 2.20
CA PRO A 77 6.40 -7.26 1.32
C PRO A 77 5.47 -8.19 2.10
N LEU A 78 5.88 -8.64 3.30
CA LEU A 78 5.06 -9.48 4.15
C LEU A 78 3.80 -8.76 4.61
N HIS A 79 3.90 -7.51 5.07
CA HIS A 79 2.72 -6.72 5.44
C HIS A 79 1.75 -6.57 4.27
N VAL A 80 2.25 -6.20 3.08
CA VAL A 80 1.42 -6.07 1.88
C VAL A 80 0.76 -7.41 1.51
N LEU A 81 1.50 -8.50 1.56
CA LEU A 81 0.98 -9.83 1.25
C LEU A 81 -0.08 -10.31 2.25
N SER A 82 0.09 -9.99 3.54
CA SER A 82 -0.86 -10.32 4.61
C SER A 82 -2.13 -9.48 4.54
N MET A 83 -2.06 -8.25 4.03
CA MET A 83 -3.22 -7.40 3.79
C MET A 83 -3.98 -7.74 2.50
N ASN A 84 -3.37 -8.50 1.59
CA ASN A 84 -4.00 -8.86 0.31
C ASN A 84 -5.06 -9.97 0.53
N PRO A 85 -6.36 -9.69 0.34
CA PRO A 85 -7.43 -10.66 0.57
C PRO A 85 -7.41 -11.85 -0.41
N HIS A 86 -6.64 -11.74 -1.49
CA HIS A 86 -6.46 -12.80 -2.49
C HIS A 86 -5.21 -13.65 -2.24
N SER A 87 -4.42 -13.32 -1.22
CA SER A 87 -3.18 -14.03 -0.92
C SER A 87 -3.47 -15.43 -0.38
N PRO A 88 -2.98 -16.50 -1.04
CA PRO A 88 -3.09 -17.84 -0.48
C PRO A 88 -2.11 -17.99 0.70
N ALA A 89 -2.49 -18.79 1.70
CA ALA A 89 -1.66 -19.06 2.87
C ALA A 89 -0.26 -19.58 2.48
N ASP A 90 -0.16 -20.39 1.41
CA ASP A 90 1.09 -20.94 0.91
C ASP A 90 2.04 -19.86 0.33
N ALA A 91 1.54 -18.72 -0.13
CA ALA A 91 2.39 -17.61 -0.55
C ALA A 91 2.99 -16.88 0.65
N ILE A 92 2.23 -16.73 1.74
CA ILE A 92 2.72 -16.18 3.00
C ILE A 92 3.78 -17.11 3.60
N ALA A 93 3.50 -18.41 3.63
CA ALA A 93 4.45 -19.43 4.10
C ALA A 93 5.75 -19.40 3.30
N ALA A 94 5.67 -19.34 1.96
CA ALA A 94 6.86 -19.27 1.11
C ALA A 94 7.73 -18.03 1.40
N LEU A 95 7.12 -16.88 1.67
CA LEU A 95 7.87 -15.67 2.03
C LEU A 95 8.58 -15.82 3.39
N LEU A 96 7.94 -16.48 4.36
CA LEU A 96 8.49 -16.75 5.69
C LEU A 96 9.59 -17.81 5.66
N ASP A 97 9.46 -18.84 4.82
CA ASP A 97 10.44 -19.93 4.68
C ASP A 97 11.79 -19.42 4.17
N VAL A 98 11.79 -18.36 3.35
CA VAL A 98 13.01 -17.75 2.83
C VAL A 98 13.80 -17.04 3.93
N ASN A 99 13.12 -16.38 4.85
CA ASN A 99 13.75 -15.77 6.01
C ASN A 99 12.71 -15.47 7.10
N VAL A 100 12.63 -16.31 8.13
CA VAL A 100 11.70 -16.12 9.25
C VAL A 100 11.86 -14.76 9.95
N GLU A 101 13.03 -14.12 9.85
CA GLU A 101 13.25 -12.78 10.41
C GLU A 101 12.37 -11.70 9.77
N VAL A 102 11.85 -11.93 8.56
CA VAL A 102 10.90 -10.98 7.93
C VAL A 102 9.63 -10.80 8.75
N ALA A 103 9.23 -11.79 9.56
CA ALA A 103 8.10 -11.69 10.47
C ALA A 103 8.34 -10.72 11.63
N PHE A 104 9.60 -10.47 11.99
CA PHE A 104 9.97 -9.59 13.10
C PHE A 104 10.44 -8.22 12.62
N ARG A 105 10.42 -7.98 11.30
CA ARG A 105 10.85 -6.72 10.75
C ARG A 105 9.79 -5.66 11.03
N LEU A 106 10.15 -4.72 11.90
CA LEU A 106 9.38 -3.51 12.10
C LEU A 106 9.31 -2.74 10.79
N ASP A 107 8.11 -2.27 10.51
CA ASP A 107 7.84 -1.41 9.37
C ASP A 107 7.10 -0.16 9.88
N GLY A 108 6.74 0.75 8.98
CA GLY A 108 6.17 2.04 9.32
C GLY A 108 4.81 1.98 10.03
N GLN A 109 4.20 0.79 10.12
CA GLN A 109 2.85 0.61 10.65
C GLN A 109 2.81 -0.01 12.07
N GLY A 110 3.96 -0.39 12.64
CA GLY A 110 4.08 -0.83 14.03
C GLY A 110 4.21 -2.34 14.20
#